data_AF-A0AAV7X2Z3-F1
#
_entry.id   AF-A0AAV7X2Z3-F1
#
_cell.length_a   1.000
_cell.length_b   1.000
_cell.length_c   1.000
_cell.angle_alpha   90.00
_cell.angle_beta   90.00
_cell.angle_gamma   90.00
#
_symmetry.space_group_name_H-M   'P 1'
#
loop_
_entity.id
_entity.type
_entity.pdbx_description
1 polymer ?
#
loop_
_entity_poly.entity_id
_entity_poly.type
_entity_poly.pdbx_seq_one_letter_code
_entity_poly.pdbx_strand_id
1 'polypeptide(L)'
;MASNIRRFPWLPVVDRGCCCSLEACCKVQGYICAVLCLGSFLGIAITWMAFCGRYCDANAVTVGSLALTVGLVGFMTTCMFLVGIYEKRPQFITPYVVYLHFQVFTLIHFAVFVAKPPFLYSSLFFMLPPIVATMHMIVCAHSLRLKMEDAIDRPGSPPQVASAPKLV
;
A
#
# COMPACT_ATOMS: atom_id res chain seq x y z
N MET A 1 -18.59 2.61 -24.11
CA MET A 1 -18.87 2.85 -22.68
C MET A 1 -17.67 3.55 -22.09
N ALA A 2 -17.76 4.87 -21.91
CA ALA A 2 -16.64 5.70 -21.54
C ALA A 2 -16.22 5.47 -20.07
N SER A 3 -14.91 5.31 -19.91
CA SER A 3 -14.06 5.33 -18.73
C SER A 3 -14.58 6.12 -17.51
N ASN A 4 -15.36 5.46 -16.66
CA ASN A 4 -15.65 5.92 -15.30
C ASN A 4 -14.49 5.58 -14.31
N ILE A 5 -13.25 5.43 -14.79
CA ILE A 5 -12.19 4.66 -14.10
C ILE A 5 -10.98 5.54 -13.75
N ARG A 6 -11.21 6.78 -13.29
CA ARG A 6 -10.28 7.42 -12.37
C ARG A 6 -10.89 7.42 -10.99
N ARG A 7 -10.89 6.26 -10.31
CA ARG A 7 -11.35 6.14 -8.90
C ARG A 7 -10.62 7.11 -7.95
N PHE A 8 -9.48 7.67 -8.38
CA PHE A 8 -8.70 8.64 -7.62
C PHE A 8 -8.16 9.74 -8.56
N PRO A 9 -8.98 10.74 -8.93
CA PRO A 9 -8.57 11.78 -9.86
C PRO A 9 -7.53 12.76 -9.27
N TRP A 10 -7.41 12.80 -7.95
CA TRP A 10 -6.49 13.69 -7.22
C TRP A 10 -5.08 13.11 -7.02
N LEU A 11 -4.86 11.82 -7.29
CA LEU A 11 -3.53 11.24 -7.14
C LEU A 11 -2.64 11.63 -8.33
N PRO A 12 -1.41 12.10 -8.09
CA PRO A 12 -0.46 12.38 -9.16
C PRO A 12 -0.12 11.09 -9.92
N VAL A 13 0.18 11.24 -11.21
CA VAL A 13 0.64 10.15 -12.08
C VAL A 13 2.13 10.33 -12.31
N VAL A 14 2.91 9.29 -12.03
CA VAL A 14 4.36 9.27 -12.25
C VAL A 14 4.74 8.36 -13.41
N ASP A 15 5.66 8.85 -14.25
CA ASP A 15 6.05 8.11 -15.44
C ASP A 15 7.14 7.07 -15.23
N ARG A 16 8.00 7.29 -14.23
CA ARG A 16 9.15 6.45 -13.90
C ARG A 16 9.12 6.04 -12.43
N GLY A 17 9.76 4.92 -12.12
CA GLY A 17 10.04 4.54 -10.74
C GLY A 17 11.16 5.41 -10.16
N CYS A 18 11.46 5.20 -8.87
CA CYS A 18 12.48 5.99 -8.16
C CYS A 18 13.87 5.90 -8.82
N CYS A 19 14.28 4.71 -9.27
CA CYS A 19 15.60 4.46 -9.86
C CYS A 19 15.57 3.46 -11.04
N CYS A 20 14.39 2.96 -11.40
CA CYS A 20 14.20 1.92 -12.42
C CYS A 20 12.85 2.10 -13.14
N SER A 21 12.47 1.13 -13.99
CA SER A 21 11.12 1.14 -14.58
C SER A 21 10.05 1.15 -13.48
N LEU A 22 8.92 1.80 -13.73
CA LEU A 22 7.83 1.89 -12.76
C LEU A 22 7.38 0.49 -12.31
N GLU A 23 7.31 -0.45 -13.26
CA GLU A 23 6.97 -1.84 -12.98
C GLU A 23 7.99 -2.51 -12.03
N ALA A 24 9.30 -2.36 -12.29
CA ALA A 24 10.33 -2.95 -11.43
C ALA A 24 10.28 -2.34 -10.02
N CYS A 25 10.09 -1.01 -9.92
CA CYS A 25 9.95 -0.32 -8.64
C CYS A 25 8.74 -0.84 -7.85
N CYS A 26 7.59 -0.96 -8.51
CA CYS A 26 6.36 -1.51 -7.90
C CYS A 26 6.52 -2.97 -7.47
N LYS A 27 7.22 -3.81 -8.24
CA LYS A 27 7.51 -5.20 -7.84
C LYS A 27 8.35 -5.25 -6.57
N VAL A 28 9.43 -4.47 -6.50
CA VAL A 28 10.29 -4.39 -5.31
C VAL A 28 9.50 -3.91 -4.10
N GLN A 29 8.71 -2.85 -4.24
CA GLN A 29 7.81 -2.36 -3.19
C GLN A 29 6.82 -3.43 -2.73
N GLY A 30 6.19 -4.13 -3.68
CA GLY A 30 5.25 -5.22 -3.40
C GLY A 30 5.91 -6.37 -2.62
N TYR A 31 7.12 -6.80 -3.00
CA TYR A 31 7.84 -7.84 -2.27
C TYR A 31 8.22 -7.40 -0.85
N ILE A 32 8.75 -6.18 -0.69
CA ILE A 32 9.07 -5.62 0.63
C ILE A 32 7.80 -5.57 1.49
N CYS A 33 6.68 -5.08 0.95
CA CYS A 33 5.41 -5.01 1.65
C CYS A 33 4.91 -6.42 2.04
N ALA A 34 4.99 -7.40 1.14
CA ALA A 34 4.57 -8.77 1.42
C ALA A 34 5.38 -9.39 2.57
N VAL A 35 6.70 -9.22 2.56
CA VAL A 35 7.59 -9.70 3.64
C VAL A 35 7.26 -9.02 4.96
N LEU A 36 7.06 -7.70 4.96
CA LEU A 36 6.72 -6.95 6.17
C LEU A 36 5.34 -7.34 6.73
N CYS A 37 4.32 -7.49 5.87
CA CYS A 37 2.99 -7.94 6.28
C CYS A 37 3.02 -9.36 6.84
N LEU A 38 3.73 -10.28 6.17
CA LEU A 38 3.87 -11.66 6.63
C LEU A 38 4.63 -11.73 7.95
N GLY A 39 5.76 -11.03 8.07
CA GLY A 39 6.54 -10.96 9.29
C GLY A 39 5.75 -10.37 10.45
N SER A 40 4.97 -9.31 10.21
CA SER A 40 4.08 -8.71 11.21
C SER A 40 2.98 -9.68 11.63
N PHE A 41 2.32 -10.34 10.66
CA PHE A 41 1.30 -11.34 10.94
C PHE A 41 1.84 -12.49 11.80
N LEU A 42 2.98 -13.08 11.41
CA LEU A 42 3.61 -14.16 12.15
C LEU A 42 4.08 -13.71 13.54
N GLY A 43 4.69 -12.53 13.64
CA GLY A 43 5.14 -11.97 14.92
C GLY A 43 3.98 -11.75 15.90
N ILE A 44 2.87 -11.19 15.42
CA ILE A 44 1.65 -11.03 16.21
C ILE A 44 1.08 -12.39 16.58
N ALA A 45 0.99 -13.34 15.63
CA ALA A 45 0.42 -14.66 15.89
C ALA A 45 1.23 -15.45 16.93
N ILE A 46 2.56 -15.42 16.86
CA ILE A 46 3.45 -16.08 17.82
C ILE A 46 3.31 -15.44 19.20
N THR A 47 3.39 -14.11 19.27
CA THR A 47 3.23 -13.37 20.53
C THR A 47 1.86 -13.64 21.14
N TRP A 48 0.82 -13.66 20.30
CA TRP A 48 -0.52 -13.99 20.70
C TRP A 48 -0.65 -15.38 21.30
N MET A 49 -0.16 -16.41 20.61
CA MET A 49 -0.19 -17.78 21.11
C MET A 49 0.60 -17.94 22.42
N ALA A 50 1.71 -17.21 22.57
CA ALA A 50 2.54 -17.25 23.78
C ALA A 50 1.89 -16.56 25.00
N PHE A 51 1.18 -15.44 24.79
CA PHE A 51 0.65 -14.62 25.90
C PHE A 51 -0.83 -14.87 26.20
N CYS A 52 -1.65 -15.18 25.19
CA CYS A 52 -3.10 -15.22 25.32
C CYS A 52 -3.60 -16.41 26.15
N GLY A 53 -2.80 -17.47 26.28
CA GLY A 53 -3.10 -18.60 27.17
C GLY A 53 -3.03 -18.26 28.67
N ARG A 54 -2.49 -17.11 29.08
CA ARG A 54 -2.31 -16.74 30.50
C ARG A 54 -2.91 -15.40 30.91
N TYR A 55 -3.06 -14.44 29.99
CA TYR A 55 -3.34 -13.05 30.36
C TYR A 55 -4.34 -12.31 29.44
N CYS A 56 -5.10 -13.03 28.60
CA CYS A 56 -6.04 -12.38 27.69
C CYS A 56 -7.35 -12.01 28.38
N ASP A 57 -7.58 -10.71 28.59
CA ASP A 57 -8.91 -10.15 28.77
C ASP A 57 -9.62 -9.96 27.41
N ALA A 58 -10.91 -9.63 27.43
CA ALA A 58 -11.70 -9.46 26.20
C ALA A 58 -11.17 -8.36 25.27
N ASN A 59 -10.54 -7.32 25.84
CA ASN A 59 -9.95 -6.23 25.07
C ASN A 59 -8.69 -6.69 24.34
N ALA A 60 -7.81 -7.42 25.05
CA ALA A 60 -6.63 -8.04 24.46
C ALA A 60 -7.06 -8.92 23.28
N VAL A 61 -8.03 -9.82 23.49
CA VAL A 61 -8.61 -10.73 22.46
C VAL A 61 -9.06 -9.96 21.21
N THR A 62 -9.76 -8.85 21.40
CA THR A 62 -10.28 -8.04 20.31
C THR A 62 -9.15 -7.36 19.53
N VAL A 63 -8.19 -6.74 20.21
CA VAL A 63 -7.09 -6.00 19.57
C VAL A 63 -6.16 -6.93 18.78
N GLY A 64 -5.77 -8.07 19.35
CA GLY A 64 -4.91 -9.00 18.61
C GLY A 64 -5.60 -9.67 17.43
N SER A 65 -6.89 -10.00 17.55
CA SER A 65 -7.68 -10.54 16.42
C SER A 65 -7.77 -9.54 15.28
N LEU A 66 -7.98 -8.26 15.60
CA LEU A 66 -7.98 -7.17 14.63
C LEU A 66 -6.59 -7.03 13.96
N ALA A 67 -5.52 -7.02 14.75
CA ALA A 67 -4.16 -6.90 14.23
C ALA A 67 -3.78 -8.05 13.29
N LEU A 68 -4.16 -9.30 13.63
CA LEU A 68 -3.99 -10.47 12.76
C LEU A 68 -4.77 -10.34 11.46
N THR A 69 -6.02 -9.88 11.55
CA THR A 69 -6.89 -9.69 10.38
C THR A 69 -6.32 -8.63 9.44
N VAL A 70 -5.87 -7.48 9.96
CA VAL A 70 -5.23 -6.42 9.17
C VAL A 70 -3.95 -6.91 8.51
N GLY A 71 -3.11 -7.67 9.24
CA GLY A 71 -1.88 -8.26 8.70
C GLY A 71 -2.16 -9.24 7.56
N LEU A 72 -3.15 -10.12 7.73
CA LEU A 72 -3.55 -11.08 6.71
C LEU A 72 -4.14 -10.40 5.46
N VAL A 73 -5.04 -9.43 5.65
CA VAL A 73 -5.61 -8.65 4.53
C VAL A 73 -4.52 -7.89 3.77
N GLY A 74 -3.57 -7.29 4.49
CA GLY A 74 -2.42 -6.62 3.87
C GLY A 74 -1.56 -7.56 3.05
N PHE A 75 -1.27 -8.75 3.58
CA PHE A 75 -0.54 -9.77 2.84
C PHE A 75 -1.29 -10.23 1.58
N MET A 76 -2.57 -10.58 1.71
CA MET A 76 -3.39 -11.06 0.59
C MET A 76 -3.55 -10.02 -0.52
N THR A 77 -3.81 -8.76 -0.16
CA THR A 77 -3.92 -7.66 -1.16
C THR A 77 -2.59 -7.39 -1.86
N THR A 78 -1.46 -7.53 -1.14
CA THR A 78 -0.12 -7.42 -1.74
C THR A 78 0.20 -8.58 -2.69
N CYS A 79 -0.20 -9.80 -2.35
CA CYS A 79 -0.10 -10.95 -3.24
C CYS A 79 -0.93 -10.75 -4.52
N MET A 80 -2.17 -10.26 -4.39
CA MET A 80 -2.99 -9.90 -5.55
C MET A 80 -2.34 -8.81 -6.40
N PHE A 81 -1.74 -7.79 -5.78
CA PHE A 81 -0.99 -6.76 -6.49
C PHE A 81 0.16 -7.34 -7.31
N LEU A 82 0.99 -8.20 -6.72
CA LEU A 82 2.09 -8.86 -7.42
C LEU A 82 1.56 -9.72 -8.58
N VAL A 83 0.54 -10.54 -8.36
CA VAL A 83 -0.12 -11.33 -9.42
C VAL A 83 -0.64 -10.42 -10.52
N GLY A 84 -1.25 -9.29 -10.17
CA GLY A 84 -1.72 -8.27 -11.11
C GLY A 84 -0.61 -7.76 -12.01
N ILE A 85 0.58 -7.49 -11.46
CA ILE A 85 1.74 -7.05 -12.24
C ILE A 85 2.25 -8.17 -13.16
N TYR A 86 2.34 -9.41 -12.65
CA TYR A 86 2.84 -10.56 -13.41
C TYR A 86 1.91 -10.96 -14.55
N GLU A 87 0.60 -11.05 -14.28
CA GLU A 87 -0.42 -11.41 -15.28
C GLU A 87 -0.86 -10.24 -16.15
N LYS A 88 -0.30 -9.04 -15.94
CA LYS A 88 -0.70 -7.80 -16.63
C LYS A 88 -2.20 -7.47 -16.48
N ARG A 89 -2.77 -7.72 -15.30
CA ARG A 89 -4.20 -7.53 -15.00
C ARG A 89 -4.40 -6.37 -14.01
N PRO A 90 -4.72 -5.14 -14.48
CA PRO A 90 -4.80 -3.95 -13.63
C PRO A 90 -5.91 -4.04 -12.57
N GLN A 91 -6.95 -4.83 -12.81
CA GLN A 91 -8.03 -5.09 -11.85
C GLN A 91 -7.52 -5.61 -10.49
N PHE A 92 -6.45 -6.39 -10.47
CA PHE A 92 -5.87 -6.93 -9.24
C PHE A 92 -5.00 -5.93 -8.45
N ILE A 93 -4.66 -4.79 -9.04
CA ILE A 93 -3.90 -3.72 -8.37
C ILE A 93 -4.82 -2.86 -7.49
N THR A 94 -6.11 -2.75 -7.84
CA THR A 94 -7.05 -1.86 -7.14
C THR A 94 -7.24 -2.18 -5.65
N PRO A 95 -7.41 -3.45 -5.23
CA PRO A 95 -7.54 -3.79 -3.81
C PRO A 95 -6.33 -3.34 -2.98
N TYR A 96 -5.13 -3.44 -3.54
CA TYR A 96 -3.90 -3.00 -2.88
C TYR A 96 -3.85 -1.48 -2.71
N VAL A 97 -4.22 -0.71 -3.74
CA VAL A 97 -4.30 0.76 -3.62
C VAL A 97 -5.30 1.18 -2.54
N VAL A 98 -6.46 0.52 -2.46
CA VAL A 98 -7.47 0.78 -1.41
C VAL A 98 -6.91 0.43 -0.02
N TYR A 99 -6.26 -0.72 0.11
CA TYR A 99 -5.61 -1.13 1.35
C TYR A 99 -4.55 -0.11 1.81
N LEU A 100 -3.70 0.37 0.92
CA LEU A 100 -2.69 1.38 1.26
C LEU A 100 -3.32 2.70 1.71
N HIS A 101 -4.43 3.15 1.11
CA HIS A 101 -5.15 4.35 1.58
C HIS A 101 -5.69 4.15 3.00
N PHE A 102 -6.32 3.01 3.26
CA PHE A 102 -6.76 2.66 4.60
C PHE A 102 -5.58 2.65 5.59
N GLN A 103 -4.44 2.07 5.19
CA GLN A 103 -3.23 2.03 6.02
C GLN A 103 -2.70 3.42 6.36
N VAL A 104 -2.67 4.36 5.40
CA VAL A 104 -2.26 5.75 5.70
C VAL A 104 -3.20 6.39 6.70
N PHE A 105 -4.51 6.23 6.53
CA PHE A 105 -5.49 6.77 7.46
C PHE A 105 -5.28 6.21 8.87
N THR A 106 -5.06 4.90 9.00
CA THR A 106 -4.74 4.26 10.28
C THR A 106 -3.44 4.77 10.89
N LEU A 107 -2.38 4.95 10.09
CA LEU A 107 -1.10 5.51 10.57
C LEU A 107 -1.25 6.94 11.08
N ILE A 108 -1.97 7.80 10.36
CA ILE A 108 -2.25 9.18 10.78
C ILE A 108 -3.08 9.18 12.06
N HIS A 109 -4.12 8.34 12.13
CA HIS A 109 -4.96 8.23 13.31
C HIS A 109 -4.15 7.81 14.54
N PHE A 110 -3.27 6.82 14.39
CA PHE A 110 -2.39 6.38 15.46
C PHE A 110 -1.40 7.49 15.88
N ALA A 111 -0.79 8.19 14.91
CA ALA A 111 0.15 9.27 15.19
C ALA A 111 -0.47 10.47 15.93
N VAL A 112 -1.75 10.78 15.65
CA VAL A 112 -2.45 11.94 16.24
C VAL A 112 -3.14 11.59 17.56
N PHE A 113 -3.85 10.46 17.63
CA PHE A 113 -4.77 10.17 18.74
C PHE A 113 -4.17 9.26 19.81
N VAL A 114 -3.19 8.43 19.47
CA VAL A 114 -2.56 7.51 20.44
C VAL A 114 -1.34 8.14 21.11
N ALA A 115 -0.69 9.10 20.43
CA ALA A 115 0.45 9.80 21.00
C ALA A 115 -0.01 10.81 22.09
N LYS A 116 0.26 10.49 23.36
CA LYS A 116 0.07 11.46 24.45
C LYS A 116 0.99 12.68 24.26
N PRO A 117 0.63 13.88 24.76
CA PRO A 117 1.38 15.11 24.54
C PRO A 117 2.91 15.03 24.76
N PRO A 118 3.44 14.37 25.82
CA PRO A 118 4.88 14.28 26.01
C PRO A 118 5.60 13.40 24.98
N PHE A 119 4.88 12.59 24.21
CA PHE A 119 5.43 11.66 23.21
C PHE A 119 5.04 12.00 21.78
N LEU A 120 4.31 13.11 21.55
CA LEU A 120 3.75 13.46 20.25
C LEU A 120 4.84 13.70 19.20
N TYR A 121 5.91 14.43 19.54
CA TYR A 121 7.04 14.66 18.63
C TYR A 121 7.79 13.37 18.28
N SER A 122 8.08 12.54 19.27
CA SER A 122 8.74 11.25 19.05
C SER A 122 7.88 10.30 18.22
N SER A 123 6.58 10.23 18.51
CA SER A 123 5.63 9.41 17.75
C SER A 123 5.53 9.88 16.30
N LEU A 124 5.39 11.19 16.06
CA LEU A 124 5.39 11.75 14.71
C LEU A 124 6.68 11.44 13.95
N PHE A 125 7.85 11.55 14.62
CA PHE A 125 9.13 11.23 14.00
C PHE A 125 9.20 9.77 13.52
N PHE A 126 8.69 8.82 14.31
CA PHE A 126 8.66 7.41 13.91
C PHE A 126 7.55 7.08 12.90
N MET A 127 6.43 7.80 12.93
CA MET A 127 5.27 7.54 12.07
C MET A 127 5.33 8.27 10.72
N LEU A 128 6.11 9.34 10.59
CA LEU A 128 6.23 10.09 9.34
C LEU A 128 6.89 9.27 8.22
N PRO A 129 8.02 8.56 8.42
CA PRO A 129 8.62 7.72 7.38
C PRO A 129 7.67 6.65 6.81
N PRO A 130 6.94 5.84 7.60
CA PRO A 130 6.01 4.88 7.04
C PRO A 130 4.84 5.56 6.32
N ILE A 131 4.31 6.69 6.82
CA ILE A 131 3.27 7.44 6.10
C ILE A 131 3.76 7.87 4.71
N VAL A 132 4.95 8.47 4.63
CA VAL A 132 5.54 8.93 3.36
C VAL A 132 5.82 7.74 2.44
N ALA A 133 6.35 6.65 2.96
CA ALA A 133 6.60 5.43 2.18
C ALA A 133 5.30 4.84 1.61
N THR A 134 4.24 4.78 2.42
CA THR A 134 2.91 4.29 1.97
C THR A 134 2.30 5.22 0.93
N MET A 135 2.40 6.54 1.10
CA MET A 135 1.96 7.50 0.08
C MET A 135 2.71 7.33 -1.25
N HIS A 136 4.02 7.13 -1.19
CA HIS A 136 4.81 6.84 -2.39
C HIS A 136 4.38 5.54 -3.07
N MET A 137 4.14 4.47 -2.30
CA MET A 137 3.62 3.21 -2.83
C MET A 137 2.23 3.36 -3.48
N ILE A 138 1.34 4.18 -2.91
CA ILE A 138 0.02 4.49 -3.50
C ILE A 138 0.19 5.12 -4.88
N VAL A 139 1.03 6.15 -4.98
CA VAL A 139 1.28 6.88 -6.23
C VAL A 139 1.89 5.96 -7.29
N CYS A 140 2.87 5.13 -6.92
CA CYS A 140 3.48 4.16 -7.84
C CYS A 140 2.48 3.10 -8.32
N ALA A 141 1.73 2.48 -7.41
CA ALA A 141 0.76 1.44 -7.75
C ALA A 141 -0.38 1.98 -8.62
N HIS A 142 -0.90 3.16 -8.31
CA HIS A 142 -1.93 3.83 -9.12
C HIS A 142 -1.42 4.18 -10.51
N SER A 143 -0.22 4.77 -10.61
CA SER A 143 0.38 5.10 -11.90
C SER A 143 0.62 3.87 -12.75
N LEU A 144 1.07 2.76 -12.15
CA LEU A 144 1.25 1.49 -12.86
C LEU A 144 -0.09 0.94 -13.36
N ARG A 145 -1.14 1.01 -12.54
CA ARG A 145 -2.48 0.57 -12.94
C ARG A 145 -2.97 1.30 -14.17
N LEU A 146 -2.88 2.64 -14.18
CA LEU A 146 -3.29 3.46 -15.32
C LEU A 146 -2.50 3.10 -16.58
N LYS A 147 -1.17 2.96 -16.48
CA LYS A 147 -0.34 2.54 -17.62
C LYS A 147 -0.72 1.17 -18.18
N MET A 148 -1.12 0.25 -17.32
CA MET A 148 -1.58 -1.07 -17.74
C MET A 148 -2.98 -1.02 -18.39
N GLU A 149 -3.88 -0.19 -17.87
CA GLU A 149 -5.19 0.07 -18.49
C GLU A 149 -5.02 0.69 -19.89
N ASP A 150 -4.18 1.72 -20.01
CA ASP A 150 -3.89 2.37 -21.29
C ASP A 150 -3.26 1.41 -22.32
N ALA A 151 -2.40 0.49 -21.88
CA ALA A 151 -1.78 -0.51 -22.74
C ALA A 151 -2.78 -1.57 -23.24
N ILE A 152 -3.82 -1.87 -22.46
CA ILE A 152 -4.91 -2.77 -22.87
C ILE A 152 -5.82 -2.07 -23.87
N ASP A 153 -6.12 -0.78 -23.66
CA ASP A 153 -7.01 -0.01 -24.54
C ASP A 153 -6.35 0.36 -25.89
N ARG A 154 -5.02 0.38 -25.96
CA ARG A 154 -4.27 0.74 -27.19
C ARG A 154 -3.19 -0.29 -27.56
N PRO A 155 -3.58 -1.51 -27.96
CA PRO A 155 -2.63 -2.52 -28.40
C PRO A 155 -1.90 -2.04 -29.66
N GLY A 156 -0.58 -1.80 -29.57
CA GLY A 156 0.27 -1.45 -30.71
C GLY A 156 0.71 0.01 -30.81
N SER A 157 0.26 0.89 -29.91
CA SER A 157 0.86 2.24 -29.82
C SER A 157 2.19 2.17 -29.03
N PRO A 158 3.31 2.75 -29.54
CA PRO A 158 4.52 2.84 -28.75
C PRO A 158 4.22 3.60 -27.45
N PRO A 159 4.88 3.24 -26.32
CA PRO A 159 4.63 3.89 -25.04
C PRO A 159 4.75 5.39 -25.24
N GLN A 160 3.64 6.12 -25.08
CA GLN A 160 3.63 7.57 -25.21
C GLN A 160 4.57 8.11 -24.15
N VAL A 161 5.78 8.49 -24.56
CA VAL A 161 6.65 9.37 -23.80
C VAL A 161 5.85 10.66 -23.72
N ALA A 162 5.15 10.87 -22.62
CA ALA A 162 4.49 12.13 -22.33
C ALA A 162 5.55 13.21 -22.47
N SER A 163 5.41 14.01 -23.53
CA SER A 163 6.25 15.17 -23.77
C SER A 163 6.22 16.01 -22.51
N ALA A 164 7.39 16.28 -21.94
CA ALA A 164 7.57 17.10 -20.75
C ALA A 164 6.70 18.38 -20.84
N PRO A 165 6.08 18.82 -19.73
CA PRO A 165 5.38 20.08 -19.72
C PRO A 165 6.35 21.18 -20.17
N LYS A 166 6.01 21.87 -21.27
CA LYS A 166 6.69 23.12 -21.62
C LYS A 166 6.47 24.06 -20.44
N LEU A 167 7.52 24.28 -19.65
CA LEU A 167 7.56 25.45 -18.77
C LEU A 167 7.41 26.67 -19.69
N VAL A 168 6.30 27.38 -19.52
CA VAL A 168 6.10 28.74 -20.01
C VAL A 168 6.61 29.68 -18.94
#